data_AF-A0ABD0B6V5-F1
#
_entry.id   AF-A0ABD0B6V5-F1
#
_cell.length_a   1.000
_cell.length_b   1.000
_cell.length_c   1.000
_cell.angle_alpha   90.00
_cell.angle_beta   90.00
_cell.angle_gamma   90.00
#
_symmetry.space_group_name_H-M   'P 1'
#
loop_
_entity.id
_entity.type
_entity.pdbx_description
1 polymer ?
#
loop_
_entity_poly.entity_id
_entity_poly.type
_entity_poly.pdbx_seq_one_letter_code
_entity_poly.pdbx_strand_id
1 'polypeptide(L)'
;MDASILLNLDVFTLMLMALGGYSLGFITLSIIWWTHREIPGLGLWWWSSLCALAAQSLFFMQAFAPHIAGIWLANLLITFCLALMPLAIQRFFGEPPNWRAFTLFMLVYLLILCWSVIFNDKMAPRVLLACLSYMMVGAVIVWFIWRHGYPDYLPAVLVFTVVNILLYGFNLVRMGALLGGEVRVLMDQHAVNVLPFLSMLMGNYLSTFGVLLLCTQYRALALRRQASQDPLTGLLNRRGFMDHCVTMARQGALVVLDLDDFKQINDRHGHETGDRVLEAVGRYLAGQRDLVASRFGGEEFVLLLPERDPLAQQARCEQIRQGIETLGLKGVRVTASLGWAPSAREWHFDTLFSQADRALYQAKREGKNRICQGA
;
A
#
# COMPACT_ATOMS: atom_id res chain seq x y z
N MET A 1 -9.91 -23.09 31.69
CA MET A 1 -9.85 -23.92 30.47
C MET A 1 -8.87 -25.03 30.79
N ASP A 2 -9.35 -26.26 30.92
CA ASP A 2 -8.47 -27.38 31.33
C ASP A 2 -7.34 -27.54 30.32
N ALA A 3 -6.10 -27.36 30.78
CA ALA A 3 -4.89 -27.57 29.99
C ALA A 3 -4.79 -29.01 29.45
N SER A 4 -5.58 -29.94 29.99
CA SER A 4 -5.67 -31.34 29.56
C SER A 4 -6.19 -31.52 28.13
N ILE A 5 -6.98 -30.57 27.59
CA ILE A 5 -7.47 -30.65 26.20
C ILE A 5 -6.35 -30.33 25.19
N LEU A 6 -5.49 -29.35 25.49
CA LEU A 6 -4.31 -29.04 24.68
C LEU A 6 -3.25 -30.16 24.73
N LEU A 7 -3.20 -30.90 25.84
CA LEU A 7 -2.30 -32.04 26.06
C LEU A 7 -2.68 -33.31 25.26
N ASN A 8 -3.90 -33.39 24.70
CA ASN A 8 -4.36 -34.56 23.95
C ASN A 8 -4.19 -34.44 22.42
N LEU A 9 -3.68 -33.32 21.92
CA LEU A 9 -3.34 -33.19 20.49
C LEU A 9 -1.99 -33.85 20.23
N ASP A 10 -2.02 -35.00 19.57
CA ASP A 10 -0.81 -35.67 19.16
C ASP A 10 -0.06 -34.85 18.08
N VAL A 11 1.27 -34.97 18.07
CA VAL A 11 2.16 -34.20 17.18
C VAL A 11 1.86 -34.51 15.71
N PHE A 12 1.49 -35.74 15.38
CA PHE A 12 1.15 -36.14 14.02
C PHE A 12 -0.03 -35.35 13.47
N THR A 13 -1.08 -35.21 14.27
CA THR A 13 -2.30 -34.45 13.93
C THR A 13 -1.97 -32.98 13.68
N LEU A 14 -1.11 -32.38 14.51
CA LEU A 14 -0.66 -31.00 14.34
C LEU A 14 0.17 -30.81 13.06
N MET A 15 1.02 -31.78 12.72
CA MET A 15 1.81 -31.74 11.48
C MET A 15 0.92 -31.87 10.24
N LEU A 16 -0.12 -32.71 10.30
CA LEU A 16 -1.11 -32.86 9.23
C LEU A 16 -1.93 -31.57 9.05
N MET A 17 -2.41 -30.98 10.14
CA MET A 17 -3.10 -29.69 10.12
C MET A 17 -2.22 -28.59 9.53
N ALA A 18 -0.94 -28.54 9.93
CA ALA A 18 0.03 -27.59 9.39
C ALA A 18 0.19 -27.78 7.88
N LEU A 19 0.36 -29.02 7.40
CA LEU A 19 0.46 -29.31 5.97
C LEU A 19 -0.78 -28.84 5.20
N GLY A 20 -1.97 -29.08 5.74
CA GLY A 20 -3.23 -28.56 5.17
C GLY A 20 -3.26 -27.03 5.09
N GLY A 21 -2.82 -26.35 6.14
CA GLY A 21 -2.74 -24.88 6.18
C GLY A 21 -1.78 -24.30 5.15
N TYR A 22 -0.57 -24.84 5.05
CA TYR A 22 0.42 -24.40 4.05
C TYR A 22 -0.06 -24.70 2.62
N SER A 23 -0.76 -25.82 2.41
CA SER A 23 -1.34 -26.17 1.10
C SER A 23 -2.41 -25.15 0.70
N LEU A 24 -3.32 -24.80 1.61
CA LEU A 24 -4.34 -23.79 1.37
C LEU A 24 -3.72 -22.42 1.09
N GLY A 25 -2.75 -21.99 1.91
CA GLY A 25 -2.02 -20.73 1.71
C GLY A 25 -1.31 -20.66 0.37
N PHE A 26 -0.67 -21.75 -0.06
CA PHE A 26 -0.04 -21.85 -1.38
C PHE A 26 -1.07 -21.76 -2.52
N ILE A 27 -2.21 -22.45 -2.41
CA ILE A 27 -3.29 -22.37 -3.41
C ILE A 27 -3.83 -20.94 -3.48
N THR A 28 -4.11 -20.30 -2.34
CA THR A 28 -4.58 -18.91 -2.28
C THR A 28 -3.61 -17.96 -2.97
N LEU A 29 -2.31 -18.04 -2.64
CA LEU A 29 -1.29 -17.19 -3.28
C LEU A 29 -1.11 -17.51 -4.76
N SER A 30 -1.30 -18.76 -5.18
CA SER A 30 -1.27 -19.15 -6.60
C SER A 30 -2.42 -18.52 -7.38
N ILE A 31 -3.63 -18.51 -6.81
CA ILE A 31 -4.79 -17.83 -7.42
C ILE A 31 -4.52 -16.33 -7.52
N ILE A 32 -4.10 -15.68 -6.44
CA ILE A 32 -3.82 -14.23 -6.42
C ILE A 32 -2.70 -13.91 -7.43
N TRP A 33 -1.65 -14.71 -7.50
CA TRP A 33 -0.56 -14.50 -8.46
C TRP A 33 -1.02 -14.69 -9.91
N TRP A 34 -1.93 -15.63 -10.19
CA TRP A 34 -2.49 -15.79 -11.52
C TRP A 34 -3.36 -14.59 -11.92
N THR A 35 -4.20 -14.09 -11.01
CA THR A 35 -5.18 -13.04 -11.32
C THR A 35 -4.61 -11.62 -11.24
N HIS A 36 -3.55 -11.41 -10.46
CA HIS A 36 -3.01 -10.08 -10.14
C HIS A 36 -1.48 -9.99 -10.36
N ARG A 37 -1.01 -10.35 -11.56
CA ARG A 37 0.41 -10.31 -11.91
C ARG A 37 1.03 -8.91 -11.89
N GLU A 38 0.20 -7.88 -11.97
CA GLU A 38 0.58 -6.47 -11.92
C GLU A 38 1.09 -6.02 -10.54
N ILE A 39 0.78 -6.75 -9.47
CA ILE A 39 1.18 -6.37 -8.12
C ILE A 39 2.67 -6.72 -7.91
N PRO A 40 3.54 -5.73 -7.65
CA PRO A 40 4.97 -5.98 -7.45
C PRO A 40 5.23 -6.88 -6.23
N GLY A 41 6.26 -7.71 -6.29
CA GLY A 41 6.68 -8.58 -5.16
C GLY A 41 5.88 -9.88 -5.01
N LEU A 42 4.70 -9.99 -5.62
CA LEU A 42 3.82 -11.16 -5.48
C LEU A 42 4.46 -12.50 -5.91
N GLY A 43 5.28 -12.48 -6.96
CA GLY A 43 6.04 -13.67 -7.38
C GLY A 43 7.06 -14.15 -6.33
N LEU A 44 7.68 -13.25 -5.57
CA LEU A 44 8.59 -13.62 -4.48
C LEU A 44 7.84 -14.22 -3.29
N TRP A 45 6.65 -13.72 -2.97
CA TRP A 45 5.76 -14.34 -1.99
C TRP A 45 5.28 -15.72 -2.43
N TRP A 46 5.01 -15.92 -3.71
CA TRP A 46 4.65 -17.23 -4.25
C TRP A 46 5.79 -18.25 -4.13
N TRP A 47 7.03 -17.86 -4.46
CA TRP A 47 8.19 -18.73 -4.24
C TRP A 47 8.43 -19.02 -2.76
N SER A 48 8.22 -18.03 -1.90
CA SER A 48 8.28 -18.19 -0.43
C SER A 48 7.27 -19.23 0.06
N SER A 49 6.01 -19.15 -0.38
CA SER A 49 4.97 -20.10 0.02
C SER A 49 5.19 -21.52 -0.53
N LEU A 50 5.72 -21.66 -1.75
CA LEU A 50 6.12 -22.95 -2.29
C LEU A 50 7.23 -23.60 -1.45
N CYS A 51 8.25 -22.82 -1.07
CA CYS A 51 9.33 -23.29 -0.20
C CYS A 51 8.80 -23.68 1.18
N ALA A 52 7.84 -22.93 1.73
CA ALA A 52 7.20 -23.24 3.00
C ALA A 52 6.43 -24.58 2.94
N LEU A 53 5.66 -24.80 1.88
CA LEU A 53 4.93 -26.04 1.65
C LEU A 53 5.87 -27.25 1.49
N ALA A 54 6.97 -27.07 0.75
CA ALA A 54 8.00 -28.10 0.59
C ALA A 54 8.68 -28.43 1.94
N ALA A 55 9.04 -27.40 2.73
CA ALA A 55 9.60 -27.58 4.06
C ALA A 55 8.64 -28.34 4.98
N GLN A 56 7.35 -27.96 4.99
CA GLN A 56 6.35 -28.61 5.82
C GLN A 56 6.11 -30.07 5.41
N SER A 57 6.12 -30.36 4.11
CA SER A 57 6.04 -31.74 3.60
C SER A 57 7.21 -32.60 4.09
N LEU A 58 8.43 -32.05 4.06
CA LEU A 58 9.62 -32.75 4.55
C LEU A 58 9.61 -32.96 6.07
N PHE A 59 9.09 -31.99 6.84
CA PHE A 59 8.86 -32.18 8.27
C PHE A 59 7.85 -33.29 8.50
N PHE A 60 6.70 -33.29 7.80
CA PHE A 60 5.68 -34.34 7.91
C PHE A 60 6.22 -35.73 7.58
N MET A 61 7.08 -35.86 6.56
CA MET A 61 7.74 -37.13 6.22
C MET A 61 8.57 -37.72 7.37
N GLN A 62 9.07 -36.89 8.30
CA GLN A 62 9.79 -37.38 9.48
C GLN A 62 8.92 -38.23 10.43
N ALA A 63 7.60 -38.14 10.34
CA ALA A 63 6.70 -38.98 11.12
C ALA A 63 6.69 -40.46 10.64
N PHE A 64 7.03 -40.71 9.38
CA PHE A 64 7.04 -42.06 8.79
C PHE A 64 8.46 -42.60 8.61
N ALA A 65 9.37 -41.75 8.13
CA ALA A 65 10.74 -42.12 7.80
C ALA A 65 11.71 -41.03 8.30
N PRO A 66 12.14 -41.11 9.58
CA PRO A 66 13.08 -40.15 10.15
C PRO A 66 14.42 -40.21 9.43
N HIS A 67 14.79 -39.10 8.78
CA HIS A 67 16.04 -38.98 8.02
C HIS A 67 16.67 -37.62 8.27
N ILE A 68 17.93 -37.63 8.71
CA ILE A 68 18.69 -36.41 9.04
C ILE A 68 18.71 -35.45 7.84
N ALA A 69 18.97 -35.95 6.63
CA ALA A 69 19.00 -35.12 5.42
C ALA A 69 17.66 -34.39 5.17
N GLY A 70 16.53 -35.02 5.48
CA GLY A 70 15.20 -34.40 5.36
C GLY A 70 14.99 -33.27 6.36
N ILE A 71 15.45 -33.43 7.61
CA ILE A 71 15.41 -32.37 8.64
C ILE A 71 16.27 -31.17 8.20
N TRP A 72 17.45 -31.42 7.64
CA TRP A 72 18.33 -30.36 7.13
C TRP A 72 17.68 -29.57 6.00
N LEU A 73 17.19 -30.28 4.99
CA LEU A 73 16.57 -29.64 3.83
C LEU A 73 15.31 -28.86 4.23
N ALA A 74 14.50 -29.39 5.15
CA ALA A 74 13.33 -28.70 5.69
C ALA A 74 13.70 -27.39 6.41
N ASN A 75 14.74 -27.40 7.25
CA ASN A 75 15.22 -26.19 7.94
C ASN A 75 15.81 -25.14 6.98
N LEU A 76 16.50 -25.59 5.93
CA LEU A 76 17.01 -24.70 4.89
C LEU A 76 15.85 -24.04 4.12
N LEU A 77 14.86 -24.82 3.70
CA LEU A 77 13.71 -24.34 2.94
C LEU A 77 12.81 -23.39 3.74
N ILE A 78 12.55 -23.69 5.03
CA ILE A 78 11.73 -22.80 5.86
C ILE A 78 12.45 -21.46 6.11
N THR A 79 13.77 -21.49 6.27
CA THR A 79 14.56 -20.27 6.45
C THR A 79 14.67 -19.47 5.16
N PHE A 80 14.84 -20.15 4.03
CA PHE A 80 14.83 -19.53 2.71
C PHE A 80 13.50 -18.82 2.44
N CYS A 81 12.37 -19.48 2.77
CA CYS A 81 11.04 -18.88 2.73
C CYS A 81 10.98 -17.56 3.53
N LEU A 82 11.45 -17.55 4.79
CA LEU A 82 11.47 -16.35 5.62
C LEU A 82 12.34 -15.24 5.02
N ALA A 83 13.53 -15.60 4.54
CA ALA A 83 14.47 -14.64 3.96
C ALA A 83 13.93 -13.99 2.67
N LEU A 84 13.06 -14.69 1.92
CA LEU A 84 12.39 -14.14 0.75
C LEU A 84 11.34 -13.07 1.11
N MET A 85 10.71 -13.13 2.29
CA MET A 85 9.61 -12.22 2.64
C MET A 85 10.01 -10.73 2.67
N PRO A 86 11.15 -10.33 3.29
CA PRO A 86 11.63 -8.94 3.19
C PRO A 86 11.88 -8.48 1.76
N LEU A 87 12.41 -9.34 0.89
CA LEU A 87 12.65 -9.01 -0.52
C LEU A 87 11.33 -8.79 -1.28
N ALA A 88 10.32 -9.62 -0.99
CA ALA A 88 8.98 -9.47 -1.56
C ALA A 88 8.36 -8.13 -1.16
N ILE A 89 8.47 -7.75 0.12
CA ILE A 89 7.95 -6.48 0.64
C ILE A 89 8.71 -5.28 0.07
N GLN A 90 10.05 -5.34 -0.03
CA GLN A 90 10.85 -4.30 -0.67
C GLN A 90 10.35 -4.05 -2.09
N ARG A 91 10.20 -5.12 -2.88
CA ARG A 91 9.71 -5.02 -4.25
C ARG A 91 8.27 -4.53 -4.32
N PHE A 92 7.41 -4.90 -3.37
CA PHE A 92 6.02 -4.41 -3.27
C PHE A 92 5.95 -2.90 -3.12
N PHE A 93 6.79 -2.31 -2.26
CA PHE A 93 6.87 -0.85 -2.07
C PHE A 93 7.75 -0.13 -3.11
N GLY A 94 8.24 -0.83 -4.13
CA GLY A 94 9.03 -0.23 -5.21
C GLY A 94 10.53 -0.06 -4.89
N GLU A 95 10.98 -0.53 -3.73
CA GLU A 95 12.40 -0.53 -3.36
C GLU A 95 13.13 -1.72 -4.00
N PRO A 96 14.41 -1.56 -4.39
CA PRO A 96 15.18 -2.65 -4.96
C PRO A 96 15.42 -3.76 -3.92
N PRO A 97 15.18 -5.04 -4.27
CA PRO A 97 15.39 -6.15 -3.34
C PRO A 97 16.87 -6.26 -2.94
N ASN A 98 17.14 -6.30 -1.63
CA ASN A 98 18.50 -6.35 -1.09
C ASN A 98 19.05 -7.80 -1.07
N TRP A 99 19.44 -8.29 -2.24
CA TRP A 99 20.02 -9.63 -2.40
C TRP A 99 21.32 -9.84 -1.61
N ARG A 100 22.07 -8.78 -1.28
CA ARG A 100 23.29 -8.87 -0.46
C ARG A 100 22.97 -9.24 0.97
N ALA A 101 21.98 -8.59 1.58
CA ALA A 101 21.52 -8.92 2.93
C ALA A 101 20.94 -10.35 2.98
N PHE A 102 20.15 -10.72 1.96
CA PHE A 102 19.62 -12.09 1.81
C PHE A 102 20.72 -13.15 1.74
N THR A 103 21.71 -12.97 0.85
CA THR A 103 22.81 -13.93 0.68
C THR A 103 23.67 -14.04 1.93
N LEU A 104 24.01 -12.92 2.57
CA LEU A 104 24.74 -12.92 3.83
C LEU A 104 23.97 -13.65 4.94
N PHE A 105 22.67 -13.37 5.09
CA PHE A 105 21.82 -14.06 6.06
C PHE A 105 21.79 -15.57 5.82
N MET A 106 21.57 -16.00 4.57
CA MET A 106 21.53 -17.43 4.21
C MET A 106 22.88 -18.12 4.44
N LEU A 107 24.00 -17.46 4.14
CA LEU A 107 25.34 -18.01 4.38
C LEU A 107 25.62 -18.15 5.88
N VAL A 108 25.33 -17.12 6.68
CA VAL A 108 25.51 -17.18 8.14
C VAL A 108 24.63 -18.26 8.75
N TYR A 109 23.36 -18.35 8.33
CA TYR A 109 22.46 -19.39 8.81
C TYR A 109 22.97 -20.79 8.45
N LEU A 110 23.41 -21.01 7.20
CA LEU A 110 23.95 -22.28 6.75
C LEU A 110 25.21 -22.67 7.54
N LEU A 111 26.12 -21.73 7.80
CA LEU A 111 27.32 -21.96 8.59
C LEU A 111 26.99 -22.40 10.03
N ILE A 112 26.04 -21.72 10.69
CA ILE A 112 25.62 -22.09 12.05
C ILE A 112 24.89 -23.43 12.05
N LEU A 113 24.05 -23.70 11.03
CA LEU A 113 23.38 -24.98 10.87
C LEU A 113 24.40 -26.13 10.70
N CYS A 114 25.38 -25.97 9.81
CA CYS A 114 26.47 -26.94 9.63
C CYS A 114 27.27 -27.15 10.91
N TRP A 115 27.67 -26.06 11.59
CA TRP A 115 28.39 -26.14 12.85
C TRP A 115 27.59 -26.90 13.91
N SER A 116 26.29 -26.58 14.03
CA SER A 116 25.42 -27.22 15.02
C SER A 116 25.36 -28.72 14.84
N VAL A 117 25.41 -29.24 13.61
CA VAL A 117 25.28 -30.68 13.39
C VAL A 117 26.64 -31.40 13.46
N ILE A 118 27.72 -30.77 13.02
CA ILE A 118 29.05 -31.41 13.04
C ILE A 118 29.63 -31.45 14.46
N PHE A 119 29.39 -30.43 15.28
CA PHE A 119 30.07 -30.26 16.57
C PHE A 119 29.16 -30.36 17.79
N ASN A 120 27.83 -30.40 17.61
CA ASN A 120 26.88 -30.38 18.73
C ASN A 120 25.58 -31.14 18.41
N ASP A 121 25.55 -32.46 18.60
CA ASP A 121 24.37 -33.31 18.34
C ASP A 121 23.08 -32.87 19.05
N LYS A 122 23.15 -31.92 19.99
CA LYS A 122 21.99 -31.36 20.66
C LYS A 122 21.09 -30.57 19.71
N MET A 123 19.79 -30.69 19.94
CA MET A 123 18.75 -29.98 19.18
C MET A 123 18.71 -28.47 19.50
N ALA A 124 19.18 -28.06 20.68
CA ALA A 124 18.95 -26.72 21.21
C ALA A 124 19.51 -25.57 20.35
N PRO A 125 20.77 -25.59 19.88
CA PRO A 125 21.31 -24.49 19.06
C PRO A 125 20.51 -24.26 17.76
N ARG A 126 20.00 -25.33 17.14
CA ARG A 126 19.20 -25.26 15.91
C ARG A 126 17.86 -24.59 16.14
N VAL A 127 17.19 -24.92 17.25
CA VAL A 127 15.92 -24.30 17.63
C VAL A 127 16.10 -22.83 17.99
N LEU A 128 17.13 -22.50 18.77
CA LEU A 128 17.47 -21.11 19.12
C LEU A 128 17.76 -20.28 17.87
N LEU A 129 18.56 -20.82 16.93
CA LEU A 129 18.86 -20.18 15.66
C LEU A 129 17.58 -19.90 14.85
N ALA A 130 16.68 -20.87 14.77
CA ALA A 130 15.41 -20.70 14.07
C ALA A 130 14.54 -19.60 14.72
N CYS A 131 14.35 -19.65 16.04
CA CYS A 131 13.56 -18.65 16.78
C CYS A 131 14.12 -17.22 16.59
N LEU A 132 15.43 -17.04 16.76
CA LEU A 132 16.09 -15.74 16.58
C LEU A 132 15.96 -15.24 15.13
N SER A 133 16.07 -16.14 14.15
CA SER A 133 15.91 -15.81 12.73
C SER A 133 14.50 -15.32 12.42
N TYR A 134 13.47 -16.04 12.91
CA TYR A 134 12.07 -15.63 12.78
C TYR A 134 11.83 -14.25 13.41
N MET A 135 12.36 -14.03 14.61
CA MET A 135 12.20 -12.75 15.29
C MET A 135 12.87 -11.62 14.51
N MET A 136 14.14 -11.78 14.13
CA MET A 136 14.88 -10.77 13.37
C MET A 136 14.18 -10.42 12.05
N VAL A 137 13.80 -11.41 11.26
CA VAL A 137 13.13 -11.19 9.97
C VAL A 137 11.76 -10.53 10.17
N GLY A 138 11.00 -10.98 11.16
CA GLY A 138 9.72 -10.39 11.52
C GLY A 138 9.81 -8.91 11.90
N ALA A 139 10.85 -8.51 12.64
CA ALA A 139 11.11 -7.11 12.97
C ALA A 139 11.42 -6.27 11.72
N VAL A 140 12.25 -6.80 10.82
CA VAL A 140 12.58 -6.14 9.55
C VAL A 140 11.33 -5.94 8.70
N ILE A 141 10.45 -6.94 8.62
CA ILE A 141 9.18 -6.86 7.91
C ILE A 141 8.30 -5.74 8.47
N VAL A 142 8.05 -5.73 9.78
CA VAL A 142 7.18 -4.73 10.41
C VAL A 142 7.77 -3.33 10.28
N TRP A 143 9.07 -3.17 10.55
CA TRP A 143 9.77 -1.89 10.39
C TRP A 143 9.65 -1.37 8.96
N PHE A 144 9.82 -2.24 7.97
CA PHE A 144 9.79 -1.84 6.57
C PHE A 144 8.38 -1.43 6.11
N ILE A 145 7.35 -2.23 6.45
CA ILE A 145 5.96 -1.92 6.15
C ILE A 145 5.54 -0.64 6.88
N TRP A 146 5.96 -0.42 8.12
CA TRP A 146 5.68 0.81 8.86
C TRP A 146 6.33 2.03 8.19
N ARG A 147 7.61 1.92 7.79
CA ARG A 147 8.36 3.01 7.17
C ARG A 147 7.84 3.45 5.80
N HIS A 148 7.42 2.50 4.95
CA HIS A 148 7.02 2.79 3.56
C HIS A 148 5.51 2.73 3.34
N GLY A 149 4.79 2.03 4.22
CA GLY A 149 3.35 1.83 4.12
C GLY A 149 2.54 2.83 4.91
N TYR A 150 3.07 3.46 5.96
CA TYR A 150 2.30 4.46 6.71
C TYR A 150 2.17 5.78 5.93
N PRO A 151 0.98 6.44 5.90
CA PRO A 151 -0.28 6.02 6.52
C PRO A 151 -1.18 5.14 5.61
N ASP A 152 -0.88 5.04 4.32
CA ASP A 152 -1.76 4.43 3.29
C ASP A 152 -2.10 2.95 3.54
N TYR A 153 -1.22 2.23 4.23
CA TYR A 153 -1.32 0.80 4.54
C TYR A 153 -1.47 0.51 6.04
N LEU A 154 -1.97 1.47 6.82
CA LEU A 154 -2.08 1.36 8.29
C LEU A 154 -2.73 0.05 8.77
N PRO A 155 -3.86 -0.45 8.21
CA PRO A 155 -4.43 -1.71 8.69
C PRO A 155 -3.51 -2.91 8.47
N ALA A 156 -2.72 -2.92 7.38
CA ALA A 156 -1.74 -3.98 7.16
C ALA A 156 -0.60 -3.90 8.18
N VAL A 157 -0.07 -2.70 8.44
CA VAL A 157 0.93 -2.44 9.49
C VAL A 157 0.47 -3.00 10.84
N LEU A 158 -0.76 -2.68 11.26
CA LEU A 158 -1.32 -3.12 12.53
C LEU A 158 -1.41 -4.64 12.61
N VAL A 159 -1.95 -5.29 11.56
CA VAL A 159 -2.05 -6.76 11.51
C VAL A 159 -0.66 -7.39 11.59
N PHE A 160 0.29 -7.01 10.73
CA PHE A 160 1.65 -7.58 10.75
C PHE A 160 2.36 -7.36 12.09
N THR A 161 2.11 -6.24 12.77
CA THR A 161 2.68 -5.94 14.10
C THR A 161 2.11 -6.84 15.17
N VAL A 162 0.77 -6.93 15.27
CA VAL A 162 0.09 -7.79 16.26
C VAL A 162 0.48 -9.25 16.07
N VAL A 163 0.53 -9.70 14.82
CA VAL A 163 0.97 -11.06 14.46
C VAL A 163 2.39 -11.31 14.92
N ASN A 164 3.32 -10.39 14.69
CA ASN A 164 4.71 -10.53 15.12
C ASN A 164 4.82 -10.63 16.64
N ILE A 165 4.09 -9.78 17.39
CA ILE A 165 4.10 -9.81 18.85
C ILE A 165 3.62 -11.17 19.38
N LEU A 166 2.53 -11.72 18.82
CA LEU A 166 2.03 -13.04 19.20
C LEU A 166 3.05 -14.15 18.90
N LEU A 167 3.65 -14.13 17.70
CA LEU A 167 4.67 -15.11 17.31
C LEU A 167 5.93 -14.99 18.18
N TYR A 168 6.32 -13.79 18.61
CA TYR A 168 7.44 -13.60 19.52
C TYR A 168 7.15 -14.21 20.89
N GLY A 169 5.93 -14.03 21.41
CA GLY A 169 5.49 -14.68 22.64
C GLY A 169 5.66 -16.21 22.56
N PHE A 170 5.16 -16.85 21.49
CA PHE A 170 5.33 -18.29 21.29
C PHE A 170 6.80 -18.71 21.20
N ASN A 171 7.64 -17.96 20.48
CA ASN A 171 9.05 -18.27 20.34
C ASN A 171 9.82 -18.10 21.66
N LEU A 172 9.51 -17.09 22.46
CA LEU A 172 10.14 -16.87 23.76
C LEU A 172 9.79 -17.98 24.76
N VAL A 173 8.52 -18.40 24.81
CA VAL A 173 8.10 -19.54 25.64
C VAL A 173 8.85 -20.82 25.21
N ARG A 174 8.95 -21.07 23.90
CA ARG A 174 9.69 -22.21 23.36
C ARG A 174 11.18 -22.17 23.73
N MET A 175 11.82 -21.00 23.61
CA MET A 175 13.23 -20.82 24.00
C MET A 175 13.44 -21.05 25.49
N GLY A 176 12.54 -20.54 26.34
CA GLY A 176 12.58 -20.76 27.79
C GLY A 176 12.49 -22.24 28.17
N ALA A 177 11.51 -22.95 27.61
CA ALA A 177 11.32 -24.38 27.89
C ALA A 177 12.47 -25.26 27.38
N LEU A 178 13.07 -24.90 26.24
CA LEU A 178 14.27 -25.54 25.71
C LEU A 178 15.48 -25.37 26.63
N LEU A 179 15.71 -24.15 27.15
CA LEU A 179 16.80 -23.86 28.07
C LEU A 179 16.58 -24.47 29.46
N GLY A 180 15.30 -24.63 29.87
CA GLY A 180 14.91 -25.34 31.09
C GLY A 180 15.09 -26.87 31.02
N GLY A 181 15.45 -27.42 29.85
CA GLY A 181 15.70 -28.86 29.69
C GLY A 181 14.45 -29.73 29.55
N GLU A 182 13.27 -29.11 29.38
CA GLU A 182 11.98 -29.79 29.20
C GLU A 182 11.82 -30.43 27.81
N VAL A 183 12.68 -30.07 26.84
CA VAL A 183 12.62 -30.55 25.46
C VAL A 183 13.86 -31.39 25.15
N ARG A 184 13.72 -32.71 25.16
CA ARG A 184 14.81 -33.66 24.82
C ARG A 184 14.61 -34.36 23.47
N VAL A 185 13.37 -34.63 23.08
CA VAL A 185 13.02 -35.32 21.81
C VAL A 185 11.84 -34.60 21.13
N LEU A 186 11.92 -34.46 19.80
CA LEU A 186 10.99 -33.67 18.97
C LEU A 186 9.56 -34.25 18.93
N MET A 187 9.43 -35.56 19.14
CA MET A 187 8.16 -36.32 19.08
C MET A 187 7.62 -36.70 20.47
N ASP A 188 8.21 -36.18 21.54
CA ASP A 188 7.75 -36.49 22.90
C ASP A 188 6.44 -35.75 23.23
N GLN A 189 5.57 -36.35 24.02
CA GLN A 189 4.23 -35.82 24.37
C GLN A 189 4.29 -34.73 25.45
N HIS A 190 5.15 -33.73 25.24
CA HIS A 190 5.22 -32.54 26.07
C HIS A 190 4.46 -31.39 25.41
N ALA A 191 3.66 -30.66 26.19
CA ALA A 191 2.89 -29.49 25.72
C ALA A 191 3.78 -28.42 25.02
N VAL A 192 5.07 -28.39 25.35
CA VAL A 192 6.07 -27.50 24.72
C VAL A 192 6.30 -27.85 23.25
N ASN A 193 6.15 -29.12 22.85
CA ASN A 193 6.30 -29.57 21.46
C ASN A 193 5.08 -29.21 20.59
N VAL A 194 3.95 -28.81 21.19
CA VAL A 194 2.75 -28.35 20.48
C VAL A 194 2.88 -26.88 20.03
N LEU A 195 3.55 -26.05 20.84
CA LEU A 195 3.71 -24.60 20.60
C LEU A 195 4.34 -24.23 19.24
N PRO A 196 5.38 -24.93 18.73
CA PRO A 196 5.95 -24.65 17.42
C PRO A 196 4.95 -24.85 16.29
N PHE A 197 4.17 -25.92 16.32
CA PHE A 197 3.19 -26.21 15.28
C PHE A 197 2.04 -25.21 15.28
N LEU A 198 1.58 -24.78 16.46
CA LEU A 198 0.61 -23.70 16.58
C LEU A 198 1.18 -22.38 16.04
N SER A 199 2.43 -22.05 16.35
CA SER A 199 3.08 -20.83 15.83
C SER A 199 3.25 -20.87 14.30
N MET A 200 3.55 -22.05 13.72
CA MET A 200 3.66 -22.24 12.27
C MET A 200 2.30 -22.15 11.57
N LEU A 201 1.26 -22.77 12.15
CA LEU A 201 -0.12 -22.66 11.67
C LEU A 201 -0.58 -21.20 11.65
N MET A 202 -0.46 -20.53 12.80
CA MET A 202 -0.85 -19.13 12.93
C MET A 202 -0.02 -18.25 11.99
N GLY A 203 1.30 -18.43 11.95
CA GLY A 203 2.20 -17.66 11.08
C GLY A 203 1.86 -17.79 9.60
N ASN A 204 1.51 -18.98 9.12
CA ASN A 204 1.12 -19.19 7.72
C ASN A 204 -0.21 -18.51 7.37
N TYR A 205 -1.25 -18.65 8.21
CA TYR A 205 -2.54 -17.99 7.97
C TYR A 205 -2.41 -16.47 8.03
N LEU A 206 -1.68 -15.97 9.02
CA LEU A 206 -1.52 -14.54 9.25
C LEU A 206 -0.65 -13.88 8.18
N SER A 207 0.38 -14.56 7.66
CA SER A 207 1.17 -14.05 6.53
C SER A 207 0.36 -14.03 5.23
N THR A 208 -0.39 -15.10 4.92
CA THR A 208 -1.27 -15.15 3.74
C THR A 208 -2.34 -14.06 3.81
N PHE A 209 -2.97 -13.88 4.97
CA PHE A 209 -3.94 -12.82 5.21
C PHE A 209 -3.31 -11.42 5.12
N GLY A 210 -2.11 -11.25 5.67
CA GLY A 210 -1.35 -10.01 5.57
C GLY A 210 -1.05 -9.61 4.12
N VAL A 211 -0.65 -10.56 3.28
CA VAL A 211 -0.46 -10.34 1.84
C VAL A 211 -1.77 -9.96 1.16
N LEU A 212 -2.87 -10.68 1.45
CA LEU A 212 -4.20 -10.36 0.91
C LEU A 212 -4.64 -8.94 1.26
N LEU A 213 -4.38 -8.51 2.49
CA LEU A 213 -4.69 -7.16 2.96
C LEU A 213 -3.85 -6.10 2.24
N LEU A 214 -2.55 -6.34 2.05
CA LEU A 214 -1.67 -5.48 1.26
C LEU A 214 -2.14 -5.36 -0.20
N CYS A 215 -2.49 -6.47 -0.85
CA CYS A 215 -3.02 -6.48 -2.21
C CYS A 215 -4.34 -5.71 -2.33
N THR A 216 -5.24 -5.89 -1.36
CA THR A 216 -6.53 -5.20 -1.32
C THR A 216 -6.34 -3.68 -1.18
N GLN A 217 -5.44 -3.25 -0.29
CA GLN A 217 -5.11 -1.83 -0.10
C GLN A 217 -4.41 -1.25 -1.32
N TYR A 218 -3.46 -1.97 -1.93
CA TYR A 218 -2.81 -1.55 -3.17
C TYR A 218 -3.82 -1.29 -4.27
N ARG A 219 -4.78 -2.21 -4.47
CA ARG A 219 -5.84 -2.03 -5.48
C ARG A 219 -6.78 -0.89 -5.11
N ALA A 220 -7.16 -0.76 -3.84
CA ALA A 220 -7.98 0.37 -3.39
C ALA A 220 -7.29 1.71 -3.66
N LEU A 221 -5.97 1.81 -3.43
CA LEU A 221 -5.18 3.00 -3.73
C LEU A 221 -5.06 3.22 -5.25
N ALA A 222 -4.82 2.17 -6.04
CA ALA A 222 -4.77 2.27 -7.50
C ALA A 222 -6.10 2.76 -8.08
N LEU A 223 -7.24 2.21 -7.62
CA LEU A 223 -8.57 2.67 -8.00
C LEU A 223 -8.82 4.12 -7.55
N ARG A 224 -8.41 4.48 -6.33
CA ARG A 224 -8.50 5.87 -5.85
C ARG A 224 -7.68 6.84 -6.70
N ARG A 225 -6.49 6.42 -7.18
CA ARG A 225 -5.64 7.21 -8.07
C ARG A 225 -6.23 7.31 -9.48
N GLN A 226 -6.80 6.24 -10.03
CA GLN A 226 -7.52 6.30 -11.30
C GLN A 226 -8.75 7.21 -11.21
N ALA A 227 -9.40 7.24 -10.04
CA ALA A 227 -10.48 8.17 -9.73
C ALA A 227 -9.98 9.57 -9.33
N SER A 228 -8.80 10.03 -9.78
CA SER A 228 -8.29 11.39 -9.54
C SER A 228 -8.51 12.36 -10.70
N GLN A 229 -9.05 11.87 -11.82
CA GLN A 229 -9.42 12.67 -12.98
C GLN A 229 -10.95 12.78 -13.10
N ASP A 230 -11.40 13.88 -13.68
CA ASP A 230 -12.78 14.06 -14.12
C ASP A 230 -12.98 13.35 -15.46
N PRO A 231 -13.92 12.40 -15.57
CA PRO A 231 -14.06 11.56 -16.76
C PRO A 231 -14.53 12.33 -17.99
N LEU A 232 -15.19 13.48 -17.83
CA LEU A 232 -15.66 14.29 -18.95
C LEU A 232 -14.54 15.16 -19.52
N THR A 233 -13.82 15.88 -18.65
CA THR A 233 -12.83 16.89 -19.09
C THR A 233 -11.41 16.35 -19.17
N GLY A 234 -11.11 15.21 -18.53
CA GLY A 234 -9.76 14.66 -18.40
C GLY A 234 -8.84 15.44 -17.45
N LEU A 235 -9.33 16.55 -16.87
CA LEU A 235 -8.63 17.31 -15.84
C LEU A 235 -8.57 16.53 -14.52
N LEU A 236 -7.80 17.01 -13.54
CA LEU A 236 -7.92 16.50 -12.18
C LEU A 236 -9.34 16.74 -11.67
N ASN A 237 -9.86 15.85 -10.84
CA ASN A 237 -11.04 16.17 -10.04
C ASN A 237 -10.63 16.80 -8.72
N ARG A 238 -11.61 17.18 -7.88
CA ARG A 238 -11.35 17.79 -6.57
C ARG A 238 -10.31 17.02 -5.75
N ARG A 239 -10.35 15.69 -5.76
CA ARG A 239 -9.38 14.86 -5.03
C ARG A 239 -7.99 14.94 -5.66
N GLY A 240 -7.90 14.74 -6.99
CA GLY A 240 -6.62 14.80 -7.70
C GLY A 240 -5.92 16.15 -7.52
N PHE A 241 -6.70 17.25 -7.49
CA PHE A 241 -6.18 18.58 -7.23
C PHE A 241 -5.57 18.71 -5.84
N MET A 242 -6.24 18.19 -4.81
CA MET A 242 -5.75 18.21 -3.43
C MET A 242 -4.44 17.43 -3.28
N ASP A 243 -4.38 16.22 -3.86
CA ASP A 243 -3.17 15.38 -3.84
C ASP A 243 -1.99 16.11 -4.54
N HIS A 244 -2.27 16.86 -5.60
CA HIS A 244 -1.28 17.66 -6.31
C HIS A 244 -0.82 18.89 -5.51
N CYS A 245 -1.72 19.57 -4.80
CA CYS A 245 -1.38 20.72 -3.94
C CYS A 245 -0.52 20.34 -2.73
N VAL A 246 -0.57 19.08 -2.28
CA VAL A 246 0.31 18.58 -1.21
C VAL A 246 1.75 18.38 -1.71
N THR A 247 1.92 18.01 -2.98
CA THR A 247 3.20 17.63 -3.56
C THR A 247 3.94 18.77 -4.25
N MET A 248 3.23 19.71 -4.88
CA MET A 248 3.86 20.92 -5.42
C MET A 248 4.23 21.92 -4.34
N ALA A 249 5.33 22.64 -4.55
CA ALA A 249 5.69 23.80 -3.74
C ALA A 249 4.51 24.79 -3.79
N ARG A 250 3.81 24.89 -2.66
CA ARG A 250 2.60 25.66 -2.35
C ARG A 250 2.75 27.16 -2.60
N GLN A 251 2.94 27.55 -3.85
CA GLN A 251 3.34 28.90 -4.23
C GLN A 251 2.56 29.32 -5.46
N GLY A 252 1.98 30.51 -5.38
CA GLY A 252 1.34 31.18 -6.51
C GLY A 252 -0.04 31.71 -6.13
N ALA A 253 -1.08 31.36 -6.89
CA ALA A 253 -2.46 31.75 -6.57
C ALA A 253 -3.45 30.61 -6.83
N LEU A 254 -4.45 30.49 -5.95
CA LEU A 254 -5.59 29.62 -6.17
C LEU A 254 -6.67 30.40 -6.92
N VAL A 255 -7.24 29.80 -7.96
CA VAL A 255 -8.30 30.41 -8.77
C VAL A 255 -9.52 29.48 -8.74
N VAL A 256 -10.68 30.05 -8.45
CA VAL A 256 -11.98 29.39 -8.62
C VAL A 256 -12.66 30.04 -9.82
N LEU A 257 -13.04 29.21 -10.78
CA LEU A 257 -13.61 29.60 -12.06
C LEU A 257 -14.96 28.93 -12.21
N ASP A 258 -15.94 29.67 -12.71
CA ASP A 258 -17.27 29.14 -13.01
C ASP A 258 -17.79 29.72 -14.33
N LEU A 259 -18.42 28.86 -15.13
CA LEU A 259 -18.96 29.26 -16.43
C LEU A 259 -20.28 30.03 -16.28
N ASP A 260 -20.31 31.23 -16.82
CA ASP A 260 -21.46 32.11 -16.70
C ASP A 260 -22.67 31.55 -17.46
N ASP A 261 -23.82 31.51 -16.79
CA ASP A 261 -25.11 31.10 -17.37
C ASP A 261 -25.09 29.69 -18.00
N PHE A 262 -24.24 28.79 -17.50
CA PHE A 262 -24.10 27.42 -18.03
C PHE A 262 -25.41 26.64 -18.01
N LYS A 263 -26.25 26.83 -16.99
CA LYS A 263 -27.61 26.27 -16.98
C LYS A 263 -28.45 26.72 -18.18
N GLN A 264 -28.37 27.98 -18.60
CA GLN A 264 -29.09 28.46 -19.79
C GLN A 264 -28.57 27.81 -21.07
N ILE A 265 -27.27 27.50 -21.14
CA ILE A 265 -26.69 26.74 -22.26
C ILE A 265 -27.31 25.33 -22.30
N ASN A 266 -27.39 24.65 -21.17
CA ASN A 266 -28.04 23.34 -21.07
C ASN A 266 -29.53 23.40 -21.43
N ASP A 267 -30.26 24.38 -20.90
CA ASP A 267 -31.70 24.52 -21.12
C ASP A 267 -32.02 24.83 -22.59
N ARG A 268 -31.16 25.60 -23.28
CA ARG A 268 -31.36 25.99 -24.67
C ARG A 268 -30.83 24.99 -25.70
N HIS A 269 -29.70 24.33 -25.41
CA HIS A 269 -28.98 23.51 -26.38
C HIS A 269 -28.87 22.03 -25.99
N GLY A 270 -29.41 21.64 -24.83
CA GLY A 270 -29.34 20.29 -24.29
C GLY A 270 -28.02 20.00 -23.56
N HIS A 271 -28.06 19.01 -22.68
CA HIS A 271 -26.91 18.58 -21.87
C HIS A 271 -25.70 18.15 -22.70
N GLU A 272 -25.89 17.52 -23.85
CA GLU A 272 -24.80 17.12 -24.75
C GLU A 272 -23.98 18.35 -25.21
N THR A 273 -24.65 19.48 -25.46
CA THR A 273 -23.96 20.72 -25.83
C THR A 273 -23.20 21.30 -24.63
N GLY A 274 -23.78 21.25 -23.44
CA GLY A 274 -23.11 21.64 -22.20
C GLY A 274 -21.86 20.81 -21.92
N ASP A 275 -21.95 19.50 -22.11
CA ASP A 275 -20.81 18.57 -21.96
C ASP A 275 -19.68 18.93 -22.94
N ARG A 276 -20.01 19.23 -24.19
CA ARG A 276 -19.03 19.70 -25.19
C ARG A 276 -18.40 21.05 -24.83
N VAL A 277 -19.13 21.94 -24.16
CA VAL A 277 -18.59 23.21 -23.64
C VAL A 277 -17.58 22.90 -22.53
N LEU A 278 -17.94 22.03 -21.58
CA LEU A 278 -17.05 21.62 -20.47
C LEU A 278 -15.79 20.94 -20.99
N GLU A 279 -15.90 20.04 -21.97
CA GLU A 279 -14.76 19.39 -22.64
C GLU A 279 -13.85 20.40 -23.34
N ALA A 280 -14.41 21.43 -23.99
CA ALA A 280 -13.62 22.45 -24.67
C ALA A 280 -12.86 23.34 -23.67
N VAL A 281 -13.52 23.74 -22.59
CA VAL A 281 -12.88 24.49 -21.49
C VAL A 281 -11.81 23.63 -20.82
N GLY A 282 -12.11 22.36 -20.55
CA GLY A 282 -11.15 21.40 -20.00
C GLY A 282 -9.89 21.27 -20.85
N ARG A 283 -10.05 21.08 -22.17
CA ARG A 283 -8.92 21.03 -23.11
C ARG A 283 -8.13 22.33 -23.18
N TYR A 284 -8.81 23.48 -23.14
CA TYR A 284 -8.15 24.78 -23.10
C TYR A 284 -7.28 24.95 -21.85
N LEU A 285 -7.81 24.59 -20.69
CA LEU A 285 -7.10 24.67 -19.41
C LEU A 285 -5.94 23.66 -19.34
N ALA A 286 -6.12 22.45 -19.83
CA ALA A 286 -5.07 21.43 -19.92
C ALA A 286 -3.89 21.85 -20.83
N GLY A 287 -4.16 22.70 -21.83
CA GLY A 287 -3.14 23.24 -22.72
C GLY A 287 -2.33 24.40 -22.13
N GLN A 288 -2.71 24.93 -20.96
CA GLN A 288 -1.98 26.02 -20.31
C GLN A 288 -0.70 25.48 -19.66
N ARG A 289 0.44 26.08 -20.01
CA ARG A 289 1.72 25.72 -19.42
C ARG A 289 1.77 26.04 -17.92
N ASP A 290 2.41 25.15 -17.17
CA ASP A 290 2.73 25.28 -15.75
C ASP A 290 1.52 25.54 -14.83
N LEU A 291 0.30 25.28 -15.33
CA LEU A 291 -0.97 25.41 -14.63
C LEU A 291 -1.45 24.04 -14.16
N VAL A 292 -1.85 23.92 -12.90
CA VAL A 292 -2.61 22.75 -12.46
C VAL A 292 -4.09 23.09 -12.58
N ALA A 293 -4.82 22.34 -13.39
CA ALA A 293 -6.25 22.55 -13.62
C ALA A 293 -7.07 21.36 -13.14
N SER A 294 -8.22 21.66 -12.55
CA SER A 294 -9.18 20.66 -12.07
C SER A 294 -10.62 21.08 -12.29
N ARG A 295 -11.53 20.11 -12.34
CA ARG A 295 -12.97 20.32 -12.29
C ARG A 295 -13.51 19.82 -10.95
N PHE A 296 -14.14 20.69 -10.20
CA PHE A 296 -14.65 20.37 -8.86
C PHE A 296 -16.08 19.82 -8.90
N GLY A 297 -16.87 20.19 -9.92
CA GLY A 297 -18.21 19.68 -10.17
C GLY A 297 -19.02 20.65 -11.01
N GLY A 298 -20.05 20.17 -11.72
CA GLY A 298 -20.90 21.05 -12.56
C GLY A 298 -20.08 21.86 -13.56
N GLU A 299 -20.23 23.18 -13.52
CA GLU A 299 -19.46 24.18 -14.28
C GLU A 299 -18.24 24.78 -13.56
N GLU A 300 -17.88 24.27 -12.37
CA GLU A 300 -16.82 24.83 -11.53
C GLU A 300 -15.45 24.17 -11.79
N PHE A 301 -14.45 25.01 -12.03
CA PHE A 301 -13.06 24.65 -12.20
C PHE A 301 -12.18 25.32 -11.14
N VAL A 302 -11.14 24.62 -10.69
CA VAL A 302 -10.16 25.15 -9.73
C VAL A 302 -8.76 25.01 -10.30
N LEU A 303 -8.01 26.10 -10.24
CA LEU A 303 -6.69 26.20 -10.83
C LEU A 303 -5.65 26.59 -9.77
N LEU A 304 -4.42 26.09 -9.94
CA LEU A 304 -3.24 26.54 -9.21
C LEU A 304 -2.29 27.21 -10.20
N LEU A 305 -2.12 28.52 -10.05
CA LEU A 305 -1.19 29.32 -10.84
C LEU A 305 0.23 29.20 -10.27
N PRO A 306 1.28 29.10 -11.11
CA PRO A 306 2.67 29.10 -10.68
C PRO A 306 3.23 30.50 -10.37
N GLU A 307 2.59 31.55 -10.87
CA GLU A 307 3.07 32.93 -10.74
C GLU A 307 3.01 33.40 -9.29
N ARG A 308 4.11 33.95 -8.77
CA ARG A 308 4.18 34.49 -7.39
C ARG A 308 3.87 35.98 -7.29
N ASP A 309 4.07 36.71 -8.37
CA ASP A 309 3.84 38.15 -8.42
C ASP A 309 2.35 38.45 -8.63
N PRO A 310 1.71 39.31 -7.81
CA PRO A 310 0.28 39.60 -7.93
C PRO A 310 -0.13 40.16 -9.30
N LEU A 311 0.71 40.97 -9.96
CA LEU A 311 0.39 41.49 -11.30
C LEU A 311 0.45 40.37 -12.34
N ALA A 312 1.43 39.47 -12.23
CA ALA A 312 1.52 38.29 -13.08
C ALA A 312 0.33 37.32 -12.88
N GLN A 313 -0.09 37.10 -11.64
CA GLN A 313 -1.27 36.31 -11.30
C GLN A 313 -2.55 36.91 -11.92
N GLN A 314 -2.74 38.22 -11.74
CA GLN A 314 -3.89 38.92 -12.33
C GLN A 314 -3.89 38.84 -13.86
N ALA A 315 -2.74 39.07 -14.49
CA ALA A 315 -2.59 38.95 -15.94
C ALA A 315 -2.89 37.54 -16.44
N ARG A 316 -2.46 36.51 -15.70
CA ARG A 316 -2.73 35.10 -16.02
C ARG A 316 -4.21 34.76 -15.90
N CYS A 317 -4.89 35.22 -14.85
CA CYS A 317 -6.33 35.10 -14.70
C CYS A 317 -7.09 35.75 -15.87
N GLU A 318 -6.70 36.97 -16.25
CA GLU A 318 -7.33 37.68 -17.38
C GLU A 318 -7.10 36.97 -18.71
N GLN A 319 -5.89 36.44 -18.94
CA GLN A 319 -5.58 35.62 -20.11
C GLN A 319 -6.48 34.38 -20.18
N ILE A 320 -6.67 33.68 -19.05
CA ILE A 320 -7.53 32.49 -18.98
C ILE A 320 -8.98 32.87 -19.30
N ARG A 321 -9.49 33.94 -18.68
CA ARG A 321 -10.85 34.46 -18.92
C ARG A 321 -11.09 34.80 -20.39
N GLN A 322 -10.19 35.58 -20.99
CA GLN A 322 -10.26 35.95 -22.41
C GLN A 322 -10.20 34.74 -23.33
N GLY A 323 -9.31 33.78 -23.04
CA GLY A 323 -9.20 32.57 -23.85
C GLY A 323 -10.48 31.74 -23.84
N ILE A 324 -11.16 31.61 -22.69
CA ILE A 324 -12.46 30.95 -22.60
C ILE A 324 -13.52 31.68 -23.43
N GLU A 325 -13.57 33.02 -23.34
CA GLU A 325 -14.51 33.84 -24.14
C GLU A 325 -14.30 33.67 -25.65
N THR A 326 -13.07 33.44 -26.08
CA THR A 326 -12.70 33.25 -27.50
C THR A 326 -12.82 31.80 -27.99
N LEU A 327 -13.28 30.85 -27.17
CA LEU A 327 -13.44 29.46 -27.60
C LEU A 327 -14.46 29.37 -28.73
N GLY A 328 -13.99 28.90 -29.90
CA GLY A 328 -14.81 28.71 -31.10
C GLY A 328 -15.76 27.53 -31.00
N LEU A 329 -16.79 27.65 -30.16
CA LEU A 329 -17.87 26.67 -30.02
C LEU A 329 -18.98 27.00 -31.03
N LYS A 330 -19.32 26.04 -31.90
CA LYS A 330 -20.31 26.24 -32.97
C LYS A 330 -21.67 26.69 -32.40
N GLY A 331 -21.99 27.97 -32.55
CA GLY A 331 -23.28 28.55 -32.19
C GLY A 331 -23.51 28.77 -30.68
N VAL A 332 -22.47 28.63 -29.84
CA VAL A 332 -22.56 28.82 -28.38
C VAL A 332 -21.47 29.77 -27.94
N ARG A 333 -21.86 30.88 -27.30
CA ARG A 333 -20.91 31.76 -26.61
C ARG A 333 -20.84 31.33 -25.15
N VAL A 334 -19.62 31.14 -24.64
CA VAL A 334 -19.36 30.86 -23.23
C VAL A 334 -18.47 31.95 -22.66
N THR A 335 -18.78 32.42 -21.47
CA THR A 335 -17.89 33.29 -20.68
C THR A 335 -17.68 32.67 -19.31
N ALA A 336 -16.66 33.12 -18.59
CA ALA A 336 -16.38 32.65 -17.25
C ALA A 336 -16.10 33.81 -16.31
N SER A 337 -16.55 33.67 -15.08
CA SER A 337 -16.14 34.53 -13.97
C SER A 337 -15.07 33.82 -13.16
N LEU A 338 -14.05 34.56 -12.73
CA LEU A 338 -12.93 34.02 -11.97
C LEU A 338 -12.75 34.80 -10.67
N GLY A 339 -12.63 34.09 -9.57
CA GLY A 339 -12.11 34.61 -8.31
C GLY A 339 -10.74 34.03 -8.03
N TRP A 340 -9.78 34.83 -7.59
CA TRP A 340 -8.44 34.34 -7.29
C TRP A 340 -7.92 34.85 -5.95
N ALA A 341 -7.12 34.03 -5.27
CA ALA A 341 -6.50 34.35 -3.99
C ALA A 341 -4.99 34.03 -4.03
N PRO A 342 -4.11 35.01 -3.79
CA PRO A 342 -2.67 34.78 -3.74
C PRO A 342 -2.31 33.91 -2.54
N SER A 343 -1.37 32.99 -2.71
CA SER A 343 -0.84 32.23 -1.58
C SER A 343 -0.01 33.13 -0.67
N ALA A 344 -0.44 33.26 0.59
CA ALA A 344 0.41 33.83 1.63
C ALA A 344 1.58 32.89 1.98
N ARG A 345 2.44 33.30 2.93
CA ARG A 345 3.56 32.47 3.44
C ARG A 345 3.12 31.07 3.91
N GLU A 346 1.87 30.94 4.35
CA GLU A 346 1.26 29.68 4.76
C GLU A 346 0.13 29.30 3.81
N TRP A 347 0.24 28.13 3.19
CA TRP A 347 -0.76 27.59 2.28
C TRP A 347 -1.76 26.71 3.03
N HIS A 348 -2.96 27.26 3.23
CA HIS A 348 -4.12 26.54 3.71
C HIS A 348 -5.18 26.53 2.62
N PHE A 349 -5.39 25.36 2.01
CA PHE A 349 -6.30 25.22 0.87
C PHE A 349 -7.69 25.75 1.18
N ASP A 350 -8.30 25.37 2.32
CA ASP A 350 -9.66 25.79 2.66
C ASP A 350 -9.80 27.31 2.80
N THR A 351 -8.77 27.97 3.35
CA THR A 351 -8.73 29.43 3.48
C THR A 351 -8.61 30.11 2.12
N LEU A 352 -7.66 29.67 1.28
CA LEU A 352 -7.46 30.21 -0.06
C LEU A 352 -8.67 29.96 -0.96
N PHE A 353 -9.27 28.77 -0.86
CA PHE A 353 -10.48 28.40 -1.59
C PHE A 353 -11.65 29.30 -1.19
N SER A 354 -11.84 29.54 0.11
CA SER A 354 -12.89 30.45 0.59
C SER A 354 -12.67 31.90 0.12
N GLN A 355 -11.43 32.39 0.09
CA GLN A 355 -11.12 33.73 -0.42
C GLN A 355 -11.39 33.85 -1.93
N ALA A 356 -10.92 32.86 -2.70
CA ALA A 356 -11.14 32.82 -4.15
C ALA A 356 -12.62 32.65 -4.51
N ASP A 357 -13.37 31.82 -3.77
CA ASP A 357 -14.81 31.63 -3.94
C ASP A 357 -15.61 32.92 -3.66
N ARG A 358 -15.27 33.66 -2.59
CA ARG A 358 -15.86 34.98 -2.32
C ARG A 358 -15.59 35.97 -3.44
N ALA A 359 -14.38 35.95 -3.99
CA ALA A 359 -14.02 36.80 -5.12
C ALA A 359 -14.78 36.39 -6.39
N LEU A 360 -14.98 35.09 -6.64
CA LEU A 360 -15.80 34.60 -7.74
C LEU A 360 -17.25 35.08 -7.61
N TYR A 361 -17.80 35.01 -6.40
CA TYR A 361 -19.13 35.53 -6.12
C TYR A 361 -19.24 37.04 -6.40
N GLN A 362 -18.21 37.82 -6.04
CA GLN A 362 -18.12 39.24 -6.40
C GLN A 362 -18.08 39.44 -7.92
N ALA A 363 -17.24 38.69 -8.65
CA ALA A 363 -17.15 38.74 -10.10
C ALA A 363 -18.52 38.49 -10.77
N LYS A 364 -19.27 37.50 -10.28
CA LYS A 364 -20.63 37.20 -10.77
C LYS A 364 -21.61 38.33 -10.48
N ARG A 365 -21.54 38.97 -9.31
CA ARG A 365 -22.45 40.08 -8.93
C ARG A 365 -22.17 41.38 -9.67
N GLU A 366 -20.92 41.66 -10.03
CA GLU A 366 -20.55 42.91 -10.68
C GLU A 366 -20.76 42.91 -12.20
N GLY A 367 -21.33 41.83 -12.75
CA GLY A 367 -21.70 41.77 -14.17
C GLY A 367 -21.08 40.61 -14.95
N LYS A 368 -20.54 39.59 -14.25
CA LYS A 368 -19.95 38.39 -14.84
C LYS A 368 -18.78 38.68 -15.79
N ASN A 369 -18.27 37.66 -16.47
CA ASN A 369 -17.17 37.72 -17.44
C ASN A 369 -16.01 38.62 -16.97
N ARG A 370 -15.53 38.40 -15.73
CA ARG A 370 -14.47 39.21 -15.13
C ARG A 370 -13.67 38.43 -14.10
N ILE A 371 -12.58 39.04 -13.68
CA ILE A 371 -11.74 38.55 -12.59
C ILE A 371 -11.90 39.44 -11.35
N CYS A 372 -11.96 38.85 -10.17
CA CYS A 372 -11.90 39.55 -8.89
C CYS A 372 -10.85 38.89 -7.99
N GLN A 373 -10.20 39.69 -7.15
CA GLN A 373 -9.21 39.21 -6.18
C GLN A 373 -9.87 39.06 -4.80
N GLY A 374 -9.59 37.94 -4.13
CA GLY A 374 -9.96 37.70 -2.74
C GLY A 374 -9.05 38.45 -1.78
N ALA A 375 -9.64 39.11 -0.79
CA ALA A 375 -8.95 39.83 0.27
C ALA A 375 -8.33 38.89 1.33
#